data_AF-A0AAU1TVA2-F1
#
_entry.id   AF-A0AAU1TVA2-F1
#
_cell.length_a   1.000
_cell.length_b   1.000
_cell.length_c   1.000
_cell.angle_alpha   90.00
_cell.angle_beta   90.00
_cell.angle_gamma   90.00
#
_symmetry.space_group_name_H-M   'P 1'
#
loop_
_entity.id
_entity.type
_entity.pdbx_description
1 polymer ?
#
loop_
_entity_poly.entity_id
_entity_poly.type
_entity_poly.pdbx_seq_one_letter_code
_entity_poly.pdbx_strand_id
1 'polypeptide(L)'
;MPRPFHARRLRRAAATAAVLAGLFAVPLPTMAAPAATAPVPGDPLTGSGAVNRTELTAGQLAGGTAQGTVPDSAFALPAQAAPPTHSFEGTLTLNGLSTASGFRALKDPNGYGDAAATRHLPPVDIALVQNGSHLVPAKRGLQYTGNPAWNLAVGPGRAWNEDGDGERTRASLPFALVERNANCVHNGALTFLFDATSISEVRYQITTETCEYFQFDMWGQVPADYRPGPVDGAENLRDAYASEVKDRLPTKPITALATDYPDSGVDVAKFGSGITPSALSTFGFYFGGVHYVGNCRTRQGQYPFCGQMLLPSYSTAKSAFAGTAMLRLAQRYGPAVAQEKLSDRIPETADHTAWSGVTLDHTLDMATGNYTSPGYETDESGRTMANFFAAEPYADKMRLALSFPHKARPGSKWVYHTSDTFLATRAMNNYLQDKAGSDADIFDMLRDDVLEPIGVGPDSLVSSRTDNSPGGAPFGGYGMFWTQDSVAKFAKFLNNDHGAVNGTQILDPTLLAATMQRTPQDRGMTTTGTKPMKYQNGFWGREFTSADNPAYTSPFYVPFMSGYGGITVAMMPNGATYYYFSDNNEFSWNAAVAEADKLAPMPSAAVTAR
;
A
#
# COMPACT_ATOMS: atom_id res chain seq x y z
N MET A 1 63.20 -20.23 -14.59
CA MET A 1 64.68 -20.24 -14.51
C MET A 1 65.19 -18.82 -14.76
N PRO A 2 66.27 -18.34 -14.12
CA PRO A 2 66.27 -17.76 -12.78
C PRO A 2 66.76 -16.28 -12.72
N ARG A 3 66.45 -15.63 -11.59
CA ARG A 3 67.08 -14.39 -11.02
C ARG A 3 68.62 -14.45 -11.10
N PRO A 4 69.42 -13.33 -11.08
CA PRO A 4 69.70 -12.63 -9.80
C PRO A 4 70.23 -11.16 -9.81
N PHE A 5 69.81 -10.44 -8.75
CA PHE A 5 70.57 -9.66 -7.75
C PHE A 5 71.49 -8.43 -8.04
N HIS A 6 71.42 -7.56 -7.01
CA HIS A 6 72.38 -6.61 -6.41
C HIS A 6 72.30 -5.14 -6.87
N ALA A 7 71.80 -4.20 -6.05
CA ALA A 7 72.30 -3.66 -4.76
C ALA A 7 73.39 -2.60 -4.91
N ARG A 8 73.11 -1.34 -4.54
CA ARG A 8 73.76 -0.63 -3.40
C ARG A 8 73.29 0.82 -3.21
N ARG A 9 73.32 1.20 -1.93
CA ARG A 9 72.93 2.44 -1.27
C ARG A 9 73.98 3.57 -1.40
N LEU A 10 73.56 4.81 -1.17
CA LEU A 10 74.26 5.84 -0.39
C LEU A 10 73.19 6.71 0.33
N ARG A 11 73.11 6.74 1.69
CA ARG A 11 73.88 7.58 2.65
C ARG A 11 73.62 9.08 2.40
N ARG A 12 73.24 9.97 3.32
CA ARG A 12 73.27 10.15 4.80
C ARG A 12 72.24 11.29 5.07
N ALA A 13 71.63 11.46 6.24
CA ALA A 13 72.28 11.98 7.44
C ALA A 13 71.37 11.80 8.68
N ALA A 14 72.03 11.61 9.81
CA ALA A 14 71.48 11.44 11.14
C ALA A 14 71.72 12.70 11.98
N ALA A 15 70.82 12.99 12.93
CA ALA A 15 71.02 13.72 14.18
C ALA A 15 69.62 13.99 14.81
N THR A 16 69.29 13.81 16.09
CA THR A 16 69.91 13.21 17.28
C THR A 16 68.79 12.96 18.31
N ALA A 17 69.01 12.02 19.21
CA ALA A 17 68.08 11.46 20.21
C ALA A 17 67.75 12.37 21.41
N ALA A 18 66.63 12.08 22.10
CA ALA A 18 66.59 11.78 23.56
C ALA A 18 65.17 11.44 24.09
N VAL A 19 64.97 10.14 24.39
CA VAL A 19 64.36 9.50 25.59
C VAL A 19 63.17 10.14 26.32
N LEU A 20 62.03 9.42 26.39
CA LEU A 20 61.38 9.04 27.66
C LEU A 20 60.29 7.97 27.44
N ALA A 21 60.51 6.81 28.06
CA ALA A 21 59.53 5.74 28.21
C ALA A 21 58.46 6.17 29.23
N GLY A 22 57.21 6.21 28.78
CA GLY A 22 56.02 6.35 29.63
C GLY A 22 54.99 5.33 29.17
N LEU A 23 54.63 4.40 30.06
CA LEU A 23 53.54 3.45 29.84
C LEU A 23 52.24 4.21 29.51
N PHE A 24 51.69 3.96 28.33
CA PHE A 24 50.28 4.20 28.07
C PHE A 24 49.61 2.83 27.89
N ALA A 25 49.00 2.33 28.97
CA ALA A 25 47.92 1.38 28.84
C ALA A 25 46.77 2.11 28.15
N VAL A 26 46.61 1.88 26.85
CA VAL A 26 45.42 2.34 26.12
C VAL A 26 44.25 1.51 26.67
N PRO A 27 43.23 2.12 27.29
CA PRO A 27 42.04 1.37 27.64
C PRO A 27 41.42 0.86 26.34
N LEU A 28 41.17 -0.44 26.28
CA LEU A 28 40.35 -1.04 25.22
C LEU A 28 39.07 -0.20 25.08
N PRO A 29 38.62 0.11 23.85
CA PRO A 29 37.36 0.80 23.66
C PRO A 29 36.29 -0.05 24.35
N THR A 30 35.68 0.49 25.40
CA THR A 30 34.45 -0.05 25.96
C THR A 30 33.46 -0.06 24.81
N MET A 31 33.14 -1.25 24.29
CA MET A 31 31.96 -1.41 23.45
C MET A 31 30.80 -0.86 24.27
N ALA A 32 30.25 0.27 23.81
CA ALA A 32 29.00 0.78 24.37
C ALA A 32 28.00 -0.38 24.30
N ALA A 33 27.32 -0.64 25.42
CA ALA A 33 26.22 -1.61 25.41
C ALA A 33 25.27 -1.21 24.27
N PRO A 34 24.74 -2.18 23.49
CA PRO A 34 23.74 -1.87 22.47
C PRO A 34 22.65 -1.02 23.11
N ALA A 35 22.29 0.09 22.45
CA ALA A 35 21.22 0.95 22.92
C ALA A 35 19.97 0.09 23.11
N ALA A 36 19.25 0.28 24.22
CA ALA A 36 18.00 -0.43 24.43
C ALA A 36 17.04 -0.09 23.30
N THR A 37 16.46 -1.12 22.68
CA THR A 37 15.46 -0.99 21.61
C THR A 37 14.37 0.00 22.01
N ALA A 38 13.98 0.90 21.09
CA ALA A 38 12.96 1.89 21.40
C ALA A 38 11.59 1.20 21.63
N PRO A 39 10.86 1.50 22.72
CA PRO A 39 9.55 0.92 22.94
C PRO A 39 8.55 1.46 21.92
N VAL A 40 7.64 0.60 21.46
CA VAL A 40 6.55 1.01 20.57
C VAL A 40 5.56 1.90 21.34
N PRO A 41 5.08 3.03 20.78
CA PRO A 41 4.08 3.86 21.43
C PRO A 41 2.84 3.08 21.87
N GLY A 42 2.47 3.22 23.15
CA GLY A 42 1.34 2.51 23.77
C GLY A 42 1.72 1.26 24.56
N ASP A 43 2.99 0.86 24.54
CA ASP A 43 3.55 -0.18 25.41
C ASP A 43 4.28 0.41 26.64
N PRO A 44 4.47 -0.39 27.72
CA PRO A 44 3.97 -1.76 27.88
C PRO A 44 2.47 -1.80 28.16
N LEU A 45 1.86 -2.96 27.91
CA LEU A 45 0.50 -3.25 28.36
C LEU A 45 0.38 -3.10 29.88
N THR A 46 -0.81 -2.75 30.37
CA THR A 46 -1.05 -2.53 31.80
C THR A 46 -2.20 -3.37 32.37
N GLY A 47 -2.78 -4.27 31.57
CA GLY A 47 -3.88 -5.13 32.00
C GLY A 47 -3.42 -6.22 32.97
N SER A 48 -4.36 -6.81 33.70
CA SER A 48 -4.08 -7.85 34.69
C SER A 48 -3.96 -9.26 34.10
N GLY A 49 -4.43 -9.49 32.87
CA GLY A 49 -4.60 -10.82 32.28
C GLY A 49 -5.99 -11.40 32.52
N ALA A 50 -6.84 -10.75 33.34
CA ALA A 50 -8.19 -11.21 33.69
C ALA A 50 -9.17 -11.04 32.52
N VAL A 51 -9.12 -11.95 31.55
CA VAL A 51 -9.95 -11.97 30.35
C VAL A 51 -10.90 -13.15 30.40
N ASN A 52 -12.21 -12.90 30.32
CA ASN A 52 -13.23 -13.95 30.26
C ASN A 52 -13.38 -14.46 28.81
N ARG A 53 -12.39 -15.22 28.34
CA ARG A 53 -12.35 -15.74 26.97
C ARG A 53 -13.29 -16.94 26.80
N THR A 54 -14.24 -16.82 25.88
CA THR A 54 -15.17 -17.92 25.50
C THR A 54 -14.85 -18.51 24.14
N GLU A 55 -14.13 -17.77 23.29
CA GLU A 55 -13.74 -18.16 21.93
C GLU A 55 -12.22 -18.23 21.81
N LEU A 56 -11.74 -19.27 21.13
CA LEU A 56 -10.33 -19.58 20.93
C LEU A 56 -9.55 -19.68 22.25
N THR A 57 -10.16 -20.32 23.26
CA THR A 57 -9.54 -20.63 24.55
C THR A 57 -8.28 -21.49 24.37
N ALA A 58 -7.42 -21.56 25.38
CA ALA A 58 -6.25 -22.43 25.35
C ALA A 58 -6.59 -23.89 25.02
N GLY A 59 -7.68 -24.42 25.59
CA GLY A 59 -8.16 -25.76 25.29
C GLY A 59 -8.59 -25.93 23.84
N GLN A 60 -9.21 -24.92 23.23
CA GLN A 60 -9.58 -24.94 21.81
C GLN A 60 -8.37 -24.84 20.88
N LEU A 61 -7.31 -24.14 21.28
CA LEU A 61 -6.07 -24.01 20.49
C LEU A 61 -5.11 -25.19 20.68
N ALA A 62 -5.30 -26.02 21.71
CA ALA A 62 -4.46 -27.19 21.95
C ALA A 62 -4.65 -28.32 20.90
N GLY A 63 -5.77 -28.31 20.17
CA GLY A 63 -6.09 -29.31 19.15
C GLY A 63 -7.54 -29.19 18.67
N GLY A 64 -7.85 -29.70 17.47
CA GLY A 64 -9.23 -29.88 17.01
C GLY A 64 -9.47 -29.52 15.56
N THR A 65 -10.73 -29.29 15.19
CA THR A 65 -11.11 -28.87 13.83
C THR A 65 -12.02 -27.65 13.91
N ALA A 66 -11.64 -26.61 13.17
CA ALA A 66 -12.44 -25.41 13.01
C ALA A 66 -13.76 -25.69 12.26
N GLN A 67 -14.89 -25.48 12.94
CA GLN A 67 -16.23 -25.71 12.36
C GLN A 67 -16.80 -24.52 11.58
N GLY A 68 -16.19 -23.35 11.67
CA GLY A 68 -16.71 -22.12 11.06
C GLY A 68 -15.82 -20.92 11.35
N THR A 69 -16.29 -19.72 11.01
CA THR A 69 -15.73 -18.45 11.48
C THR A 69 -16.24 -18.13 12.89
N VAL A 70 -15.47 -17.40 13.68
CA VAL A 70 -15.86 -16.88 15.02
C VAL A 70 -15.90 -15.35 14.99
N PRO A 71 -16.45 -14.66 16.01
CA PRO A 71 -16.33 -13.21 16.10
C PRO A 71 -14.87 -12.74 16.00
N ASP A 72 -14.62 -11.70 15.21
CA ASP A 72 -13.28 -11.16 14.99
C ASP A 72 -12.62 -10.63 16.27
N SER A 73 -13.42 -10.28 17.28
CA SER A 73 -12.95 -9.93 18.63
C SER A 73 -12.17 -11.06 19.31
N ALA A 74 -12.34 -12.32 18.91
CA ALA A 74 -11.57 -13.44 19.43
C ALA A 74 -10.07 -13.35 19.06
N PHE A 75 -9.74 -12.63 17.99
CA PHE A 75 -8.36 -12.39 17.54
C PHE A 75 -7.80 -11.04 18.03
N ALA A 76 -8.64 -10.20 18.65
CA ALA A 76 -8.26 -8.87 19.11
C ALA A 76 -7.44 -8.93 20.40
N LEU A 77 -6.57 -7.92 20.59
CA LEU A 77 -5.96 -7.65 21.89
C LEU A 77 -7.06 -7.16 22.87
N PRO A 78 -7.36 -7.88 23.96
CA PRO A 78 -8.38 -7.46 24.91
C PRO A 78 -7.90 -6.31 25.80
N ALA A 79 -8.84 -5.52 26.33
CA ALA A 79 -8.51 -4.36 27.18
C ALA A 79 -7.76 -4.72 28.48
N GLN A 80 -7.96 -5.94 29.02
CA GLN A 80 -7.29 -6.44 30.22
C GLN A 80 -6.07 -7.32 29.90
N ALA A 81 -5.56 -7.31 28.67
CA ALA A 81 -4.35 -8.03 28.29
C ALA A 81 -3.16 -7.65 29.18
N ALA A 82 -2.50 -8.65 29.78
CA ALA A 82 -1.26 -8.44 30.53
C ALA A 82 -0.05 -8.37 29.57
N PRO A 83 1.06 -7.72 29.99
CA PRO A 83 2.34 -7.80 29.30
C PRO A 83 2.72 -9.25 28.95
N PRO A 84 3.28 -9.50 27.76
CA PRO A 84 3.73 -10.83 27.39
C PRO A 84 4.89 -11.29 28.30
N THR A 85 4.81 -12.52 28.81
CA THR A 85 5.86 -13.15 29.64
C THR A 85 6.88 -13.91 28.78
N HIS A 86 6.50 -14.32 27.58
CA HIS A 86 7.39 -14.88 26.57
C HIS A 86 7.60 -13.89 25.42
N SER A 87 8.75 -14.02 24.75
CA SER A 87 9.11 -13.23 23.57
C SER A 87 9.23 -14.15 22.36
N PHE A 88 8.63 -13.74 21.25
CA PHE A 88 8.74 -14.44 19.98
C PHE A 88 9.90 -13.86 19.16
N GLU A 89 10.91 -14.69 18.89
CA GLU A 89 11.94 -14.40 17.89
C GLU A 89 12.30 -15.69 17.17
N GLY A 90 12.00 -15.74 15.87
CA GLY A 90 12.25 -16.93 15.06
C GLY A 90 11.27 -17.06 13.91
N THR A 91 11.06 -18.29 13.46
CA THR A 91 10.17 -18.61 12.33
C THR A 91 8.92 -19.35 12.79
N LEU A 92 7.76 -18.88 12.35
CA LEU A 92 6.48 -19.58 12.40
C LEU A 92 6.21 -20.24 11.04
N THR A 93 6.00 -21.55 11.02
CA THR A 93 5.61 -22.30 9.81
C THR A 93 4.22 -22.91 10.01
N LEU A 94 3.31 -22.73 9.04
CA LEU A 94 1.98 -23.32 9.07
C LEU A 94 1.91 -24.60 8.22
N ASN A 95 1.38 -25.68 8.79
CA ASN A 95 1.35 -27.00 8.17
C ASN A 95 -0.09 -27.47 7.86
N GLY A 96 -0.25 -28.45 6.97
CA GLY A 96 -1.56 -29.07 6.72
C GLY A 96 -2.65 -28.15 6.15
N LEU A 97 -2.25 -27.03 5.52
CA LEU A 97 -3.15 -25.95 5.07
C LEU A 97 -4.27 -26.43 4.13
N SER A 98 -3.99 -27.43 3.28
CA SER A 98 -4.95 -27.92 2.27
C SER A 98 -6.01 -28.89 2.81
N THR A 99 -5.86 -29.39 4.04
CA THR A 99 -6.74 -30.43 4.61
C THR A 99 -7.52 -29.97 5.84
N ALA A 100 -7.15 -28.84 6.43
CA ALA A 100 -7.73 -28.32 7.67
C ALA A 100 -8.37 -26.93 7.52
N SER A 101 -8.78 -26.58 6.29
CA SER A 101 -9.50 -25.35 5.98
C SER A 101 -10.98 -25.61 5.64
N GLY A 102 -11.85 -24.72 6.10
CA GLY A 102 -13.20 -24.55 5.61
C GLY A 102 -13.27 -23.33 4.69
N PHE A 103 -14.16 -23.39 3.71
CA PHE A 103 -14.35 -22.36 2.69
C PHE A 103 -15.83 -22.20 2.36
N ARG A 104 -16.29 -20.95 2.23
CA ARG A 104 -17.64 -20.61 1.80
C ARG A 104 -17.58 -19.44 0.82
N ALA A 105 -17.85 -19.71 -0.45
CA ALA A 105 -18.06 -18.66 -1.44
C ALA A 105 -19.35 -17.88 -1.11
N LEU A 106 -19.29 -16.55 -1.25
CA LEU A 106 -20.41 -15.63 -1.06
C LEU A 106 -20.80 -14.98 -2.39
N LYS A 107 -19.80 -14.58 -3.17
CA LYS A 107 -19.93 -14.04 -4.53
C LYS A 107 -18.78 -14.56 -5.38
N ASP A 108 -19.11 -15.26 -6.45
CA ASP A 108 -18.13 -15.83 -7.38
C ASP A 108 -18.78 -16.09 -8.75
N PRO A 109 -19.00 -15.03 -9.55
CA PRO A 109 -19.66 -15.16 -10.85
C PRO A 109 -18.79 -15.86 -11.89
N ASN A 110 -17.49 -16.06 -11.62
CA ASN A 110 -16.51 -16.60 -12.55
C ASN A 110 -15.99 -18.00 -12.15
N GLY A 111 -16.43 -18.55 -11.02
CA GLY A 111 -16.06 -19.90 -10.57
C GLY A 111 -14.63 -20.02 -10.04
N TYR A 112 -14.01 -18.94 -9.53
CA TYR A 112 -12.68 -18.98 -8.91
C TYR A 112 -12.62 -19.96 -7.74
N GLY A 113 -13.70 -20.05 -6.98
CA GLY A 113 -13.89 -20.95 -5.87
C GLY A 113 -13.89 -22.42 -6.28
N ASP A 114 -13.99 -22.79 -7.56
CA ASP A 114 -13.96 -24.20 -7.99
C ASP A 114 -12.57 -24.82 -7.93
N ALA A 115 -11.52 -24.00 -8.04
CA ALA A 115 -10.14 -24.46 -7.94
C ALA A 115 -9.76 -24.80 -6.50
N ALA A 116 -9.22 -25.99 -6.24
CA ALA A 116 -8.82 -26.39 -4.89
C ALA A 116 -7.84 -25.40 -4.24
N ALA A 117 -6.93 -24.82 -5.03
CA ALA A 117 -5.92 -23.90 -4.55
C ALA A 117 -6.46 -22.56 -4.02
N THR A 118 -7.69 -22.16 -4.40
CA THR A 118 -8.30 -20.93 -3.87
C THR A 118 -8.89 -21.14 -2.47
N ARG A 119 -9.07 -22.39 -2.03
CA ARG A 119 -9.79 -22.76 -0.79
C ARG A 119 -8.90 -22.96 0.44
N HIS A 120 -7.61 -22.66 0.34
CA HIS A 120 -6.67 -22.75 1.45
C HIS A 120 -5.57 -21.69 1.37
N LEU A 121 -4.92 -21.42 2.50
CA LEU A 121 -3.75 -20.56 2.54
C LEU A 121 -2.60 -21.15 1.70
N PRO A 122 -1.75 -20.33 1.06
CA PRO A 122 -0.50 -20.79 0.50
C PRO A 122 0.47 -21.21 1.61
N PRO A 123 1.44 -22.12 1.34
CA PRO A 123 2.53 -22.40 2.27
C PRO A 123 3.23 -21.10 2.69
N VAL A 124 3.55 -20.98 3.98
CA VAL A 124 4.14 -19.76 4.53
C VAL A 124 5.10 -20.05 5.68
N ASP A 125 6.26 -19.40 5.61
CA ASP A 125 7.21 -19.23 6.71
C ASP A 125 7.23 -17.74 7.10
N ILE A 126 6.92 -17.44 8.36
CA ILE A 126 6.84 -16.07 8.87
C ILE A 126 7.95 -15.89 9.90
N ALA A 127 9.02 -15.20 9.49
CA ALA A 127 10.04 -14.73 10.42
C ALA A 127 9.51 -13.52 11.21
N LEU A 128 9.55 -13.59 12.53
CA LEU A 128 8.98 -12.60 13.44
C LEU A 128 10.01 -12.18 14.48
N VAL A 129 9.99 -10.89 14.81
CA VAL A 129 10.62 -10.34 16.01
C VAL A 129 9.55 -9.70 16.89
N GLN A 130 9.75 -9.70 18.20
CA GLN A 130 8.88 -9.03 19.15
C GLN A 130 9.54 -7.77 19.74
N ASN A 131 8.78 -6.68 19.83
CA ASN A 131 9.13 -5.47 20.59
C ASN A 131 7.98 -5.17 21.55
N GLY A 132 8.18 -5.43 22.85
CA GLY A 132 7.11 -5.34 23.84
C GLY A 132 5.96 -6.31 23.53
N SER A 133 4.76 -5.77 23.33
CA SER A 133 3.55 -6.50 22.93
C SER A 133 3.33 -6.53 21.42
N HIS A 134 4.26 -6.03 20.60
CA HIS A 134 4.13 -6.00 19.15
C HIS A 134 4.96 -7.11 18.49
N LEU A 135 4.33 -7.82 17.55
CA LEU A 135 4.99 -8.79 16.68
C LEU A 135 5.22 -8.15 15.32
N VAL A 136 6.45 -8.19 14.82
CA VAL A 136 6.86 -7.54 13.58
C VAL A 136 7.39 -8.59 12.60
N PRO A 137 6.70 -8.82 11.46
CA PRO A 137 7.22 -9.65 10.39
C PRO A 137 8.50 -9.06 9.79
N ALA A 138 9.50 -9.90 9.58
CA ALA A 138 10.74 -9.50 8.92
C ALA A 138 10.52 -9.14 7.43
N LYS A 139 9.46 -9.68 6.82
CA LYS A 139 9.02 -9.36 5.46
C LYS A 139 7.57 -8.87 5.51
N ARG A 140 7.35 -7.65 5.03
CA ARG A 140 6.05 -6.97 4.97
C ARG A 140 5.71 -6.58 3.53
N GLY A 141 4.43 -6.35 3.28
CA GLY A 141 3.89 -6.19 1.93
C GLY A 141 3.72 -7.52 1.19
N LEU A 142 3.38 -7.42 -0.11
CA LEU A 142 3.17 -8.54 -1.03
C LEU A 142 4.40 -9.46 -1.12
N GLN A 143 4.18 -10.76 -0.90
CA GLN A 143 5.15 -11.82 -1.08
C GLN A 143 4.63 -12.83 -2.11
N TYR A 144 5.45 -13.10 -3.12
CA TYR A 144 5.18 -14.13 -4.11
C TYR A 144 5.42 -15.52 -3.52
N THR A 145 4.37 -16.33 -3.45
CA THR A 145 4.42 -17.64 -2.75
C THR A 145 4.66 -18.81 -3.70
N GLY A 146 4.53 -18.60 -5.01
CA GLY A 146 4.50 -19.67 -6.01
C GLY A 146 3.18 -20.48 -6.05
N ASN A 147 2.23 -20.20 -5.15
CA ASN A 147 0.91 -20.80 -5.18
C ASN A 147 0.15 -20.39 -6.47
N PRO A 148 -0.69 -21.27 -7.05
CA PRO A 148 -1.40 -20.98 -8.28
C PRO A 148 -2.55 -19.96 -8.13
N ALA A 149 -2.99 -19.64 -6.90
CA ALA A 149 -4.08 -18.71 -6.61
C ALA A 149 -3.65 -17.48 -5.79
N TRP A 150 -2.76 -17.67 -4.80
CA TRP A 150 -2.56 -16.67 -3.76
C TRP A 150 -1.11 -16.24 -3.56
N ASN A 151 -0.85 -14.95 -3.64
CA ASN A 151 0.25 -14.32 -2.93
C ASN A 151 -0.18 -13.95 -1.51
N LEU A 152 0.78 -13.57 -0.66
CA LEU A 152 0.51 -13.32 0.76
C LEU A 152 1.15 -12.02 1.22
N ALA A 153 0.47 -11.29 2.10
CA ALA A 153 1.05 -10.24 2.92
C ALA A 153 0.77 -10.54 4.39
N VAL A 154 1.76 -10.32 5.26
CA VAL A 154 1.61 -10.47 6.71
C VAL A 154 1.96 -9.15 7.36
N GLY A 155 1.04 -8.64 8.20
CA GLY A 155 1.22 -7.37 8.87
C GLY A 155 1.66 -7.52 10.33
N PRO A 156 2.07 -6.42 10.97
CA PRO A 156 2.38 -6.37 12.39
C PRO A 156 1.20 -6.82 13.27
N GLY A 157 1.50 -7.68 14.24
CA GLY A 157 0.55 -8.28 15.17
C GLY A 157 0.79 -7.89 16.62
N ARG A 158 0.16 -8.61 17.54
CA ARG A 158 0.26 -8.40 18.99
C ARG A 158 0.55 -9.69 19.75
N ALA A 159 1.22 -9.58 20.89
CA ALA A 159 1.48 -10.64 21.86
C ALA A 159 1.12 -10.18 23.29
N TRP A 160 0.46 -11.03 24.06
CA TRP A 160 -0.01 -10.71 25.42
C TRP A 160 -0.28 -11.96 26.26
N ASN A 161 -0.48 -11.79 27.57
CA ASN A 161 -0.90 -12.87 28.47
C ASN A 161 -2.35 -12.72 28.93
N GLU A 162 -3.00 -13.87 29.13
CA GLU A 162 -4.30 -14.03 29.78
C GLU A 162 -4.22 -15.13 30.83
N ASP A 163 -4.95 -14.98 31.95
CA ASP A 163 -4.93 -15.95 33.06
C ASP A 163 -5.36 -17.36 32.61
N GLY A 164 -6.26 -17.43 31.62
CA GLY A 164 -6.78 -18.67 31.06
C GLY A 164 -5.84 -19.41 30.11
N ASP A 165 -4.67 -18.85 29.77
CA ASP A 165 -3.76 -19.40 28.75
C ASP A 165 -2.65 -20.31 29.32
N GLY A 166 -2.68 -20.60 30.62
CA GLY A 166 -1.81 -21.63 31.23
C GLY A 166 -0.32 -21.30 31.11
N GLU A 167 0.06 -20.11 31.59
CA GLU A 167 1.41 -19.50 31.54
C GLU A 167 1.94 -19.14 30.14
N ARG A 168 1.30 -19.62 29.07
CA ARG A 168 1.67 -19.28 27.70
C ARG A 168 1.27 -17.85 27.32
N THR A 169 2.02 -17.27 26.38
CA THR A 169 1.70 -15.99 25.77
C THR A 169 0.85 -16.23 24.51
N ARG A 170 -0.21 -15.45 24.35
CA ARG A 170 -1.05 -15.42 23.17
C ARG A 170 -0.49 -14.46 22.14
N ALA A 171 -0.53 -14.86 20.88
CA ALA A 171 -0.17 -14.05 19.74
C ALA A 171 -1.34 -13.93 18.76
N SER A 172 -1.41 -12.81 18.04
CA SER A 172 -2.34 -12.63 16.93
C SER A 172 -1.73 -11.74 15.85
N LEU A 173 -1.89 -12.11 14.58
CA LEU A 173 -1.30 -11.43 13.42
C LEU A 173 -2.37 -11.21 12.33
N PRO A 174 -2.41 -10.02 11.69
CA PRO A 174 -3.13 -9.84 10.45
C PRO A 174 -2.36 -10.46 9.29
N PHE A 175 -3.09 -10.98 8.32
CA PHE A 175 -2.55 -11.36 7.02
C PHE A 175 -3.57 -11.04 5.93
N ALA A 176 -3.12 -10.99 4.68
CA ALA A 176 -3.99 -10.83 3.54
C ALA A 176 -3.59 -11.79 2.42
N LEU A 177 -4.57 -12.49 1.85
CA LEU A 177 -4.40 -13.17 0.58
C LEU A 177 -4.54 -12.14 -0.53
N VAL A 178 -3.60 -12.16 -1.47
CA VAL A 178 -3.64 -11.33 -2.67
C VAL A 178 -3.78 -12.26 -3.86
N GLU A 179 -4.83 -12.09 -4.65
CA GLU A 179 -5.05 -12.91 -5.83
C GLU A 179 -3.89 -12.76 -6.82
N ARG A 180 -3.36 -13.90 -7.27
CA ARG A 180 -2.26 -13.99 -8.23
C ARG A 180 -2.61 -13.26 -9.52
N ASN A 181 -1.66 -12.47 -10.04
CA ASN A 181 -1.81 -11.65 -11.25
C ASN A 181 -2.98 -10.65 -11.23
N ALA A 182 -3.59 -10.43 -10.07
CA ALA A 182 -4.65 -9.46 -9.87
C ALA A 182 -4.26 -8.49 -8.75
N ASN A 183 -5.25 -7.78 -8.20
CA ASN A 183 -5.09 -6.89 -7.05
C ASN A 183 -6.31 -7.02 -6.12
N CYS A 184 -6.97 -8.18 -6.15
CA CYS A 184 -8.03 -8.52 -5.22
C CYS A 184 -7.38 -8.97 -3.88
N VAL A 185 -7.92 -8.48 -2.75
CA VAL A 185 -7.30 -8.69 -1.43
C VAL A 185 -8.35 -9.17 -0.43
N HIS A 186 -8.04 -10.27 0.27
CA HIS A 186 -8.88 -10.86 1.31
C HIS A 186 -8.14 -10.81 2.64
N ASN A 187 -8.68 -10.05 3.60
CA ASN A 187 -8.01 -9.80 4.88
C ASN A 187 -8.46 -10.83 5.92
N GLY A 188 -7.48 -11.37 6.63
CA GLY A 188 -7.67 -12.34 7.69
C GLY A 188 -6.86 -12.04 8.93
N ALA A 189 -7.11 -12.83 9.97
CA ALA A 189 -6.34 -12.82 11.20
C ALA A 189 -6.05 -14.26 11.63
N LEU A 190 -4.91 -14.46 12.28
CA LEU A 190 -4.53 -15.72 12.90
C LEU A 190 -4.17 -15.53 14.37
N THR A 191 -4.35 -16.54 15.20
CA THR A 191 -3.96 -16.52 16.63
C THR A 191 -3.49 -17.90 17.09
N PHE A 192 -2.58 -17.89 18.06
CA PHE A 192 -1.98 -19.06 18.69
C PHE A 192 -1.45 -18.73 20.08
N LEU A 193 -1.12 -19.77 20.85
CA LEU A 193 -0.36 -19.66 22.09
C LEU A 193 1.08 -20.14 21.87
N PHE A 194 2.03 -19.54 22.57
CA PHE A 194 3.42 -19.95 22.54
C PHE A 194 4.11 -19.78 23.90
N ASP A 195 5.21 -20.50 24.06
CA ASP A 195 6.20 -20.29 25.11
C ASP A 195 7.59 -20.21 24.49
N ALA A 196 8.66 -20.36 25.29
CA ALA A 196 10.03 -20.27 24.80
C ALA A 196 10.38 -21.30 23.71
N THR A 197 9.68 -22.42 23.63
CA THR A 197 10.05 -23.55 22.75
C THR A 197 8.89 -24.19 22.01
N SER A 198 7.64 -23.91 22.41
CA SER A 198 6.47 -24.58 21.87
C SER A 198 5.41 -23.60 21.39
N ILE A 199 4.54 -24.10 20.51
CA ILE A 199 3.40 -23.39 19.95
C ILE A 199 2.17 -24.31 19.98
N SER A 200 0.98 -23.72 20.11
CA SER A 200 -0.29 -24.41 19.90
C SER A 200 -0.59 -24.63 18.41
N GLU A 201 -1.74 -25.19 18.08
CA GLU A 201 -2.28 -25.03 16.74
C GLU A 201 -2.58 -23.55 16.48
N VAL A 202 -2.57 -23.18 15.20
CA VAL A 202 -2.89 -21.82 14.75
C VAL A 202 -4.33 -21.82 14.23
N ARG A 203 -5.16 -20.98 14.84
CA ARG A 203 -6.48 -20.65 14.30
C ARG A 203 -6.35 -19.48 13.33
N TYR A 204 -7.00 -19.55 12.18
CA TYR A 204 -7.12 -18.39 11.28
C TYR A 204 -8.53 -18.26 10.69
N GLN A 205 -8.86 -17.05 10.24
CA GLN A 205 -10.01 -16.80 9.38
C GLN A 205 -9.85 -15.58 8.47
N ILE A 206 -10.62 -15.57 7.39
CA ILE A 206 -10.82 -14.50 6.43
C ILE A 206 -12.33 -14.24 6.38
N THR A 207 -12.73 -13.01 6.67
CA THR A 207 -14.14 -12.62 6.86
C THR A 207 -14.48 -11.28 6.21
N THR A 208 -13.55 -10.73 5.44
CA THR A 208 -13.70 -9.49 4.70
C THR A 208 -12.70 -9.44 3.55
N GLU A 209 -13.06 -8.70 2.51
CA GLU A 209 -12.25 -8.47 1.34
C GLU A 209 -12.47 -7.06 0.79
N THR A 210 -11.58 -6.64 -0.10
CA THR A 210 -11.83 -5.54 -1.02
C THR A 210 -11.75 -6.13 -2.43
N CYS A 211 -12.81 -6.84 -2.83
CA CYS A 211 -12.84 -7.56 -4.09
C CYS A 211 -14.25 -7.72 -4.64
N GLU A 212 -14.54 -7.04 -5.75
CA GLU A 212 -15.92 -6.97 -6.26
C GLU A 212 -16.44 -8.32 -6.75
N TYR A 213 -15.58 -9.16 -7.33
CA TYR A 213 -16.02 -10.38 -8.01
C TYR A 213 -15.77 -11.66 -7.22
N PHE A 214 -14.93 -11.67 -6.19
CA PHE A 214 -14.63 -12.88 -5.45
C PHE A 214 -14.65 -12.62 -3.95
N GLN A 215 -15.76 -12.96 -3.31
CA GLN A 215 -16.01 -12.76 -1.88
C GLN A 215 -16.26 -14.12 -1.22
N PHE A 216 -15.58 -14.38 -0.10
CA PHE A 216 -15.69 -15.66 0.58
C PHE A 216 -15.33 -15.57 2.06
N ASP A 217 -15.79 -16.55 2.83
CA ASP A 217 -15.20 -16.85 4.12
C ASP A 217 -14.24 -18.04 4.01
N MET A 218 -13.11 -17.93 4.68
CA MET A 218 -12.16 -19.03 4.85
C MET A 218 -11.78 -19.12 6.31
N TRP A 219 -11.63 -20.32 6.84
CA TRP A 219 -11.18 -20.51 8.21
C TRP A 219 -10.40 -21.81 8.33
N GLY A 220 -9.55 -21.91 9.33
CA GLY A 220 -8.86 -23.16 9.60
C GLY A 220 -8.31 -23.21 11.01
N GLN A 221 -7.94 -24.43 11.41
CA GLN A 221 -7.16 -24.71 12.61
C GLN A 221 -6.09 -25.69 12.20
N VAL A 222 -4.84 -25.24 12.21
CA VAL A 222 -3.73 -25.92 11.54
C VAL A 222 -2.58 -26.17 12.51
N PRO A 223 -1.89 -27.31 12.41
CA PRO A 223 -0.62 -27.50 13.10
C PRO A 223 0.39 -26.44 12.65
N ALA A 224 1.26 -26.03 13.56
CA ALA A 224 2.31 -25.07 13.29
C ALA A 224 3.60 -25.47 13.99
N ASP A 225 4.73 -25.06 13.41
CA ASP A 225 6.04 -25.19 14.02
C ASP A 225 6.55 -23.79 14.39
N TYR A 226 7.04 -23.67 15.63
CA TYR A 226 7.86 -22.53 16.05
C TYR A 226 9.31 -22.97 16.11
N ARG A 227 10.16 -22.33 15.32
CA ARG A 227 11.61 -22.49 15.37
C ARG A 227 12.23 -21.22 15.97
N PRO A 228 12.53 -21.19 17.28
CA PRO A 228 13.23 -20.08 17.90
C PRO A 228 14.61 -19.89 17.28
N GLY A 229 15.03 -18.65 17.12
CA GLY A 229 16.36 -18.34 16.60
C GLY A 229 16.51 -16.88 16.16
N PRO A 230 17.74 -16.42 15.92
CA PRO A 230 17.99 -15.05 15.51
C PRO A 230 17.30 -14.77 14.17
N VAL A 231 16.71 -13.58 14.07
CA VAL A 231 16.19 -13.03 12.80
C VAL A 231 17.16 -11.98 12.27
N ASP A 232 17.48 -12.06 10.98
CA ASP A 232 18.39 -11.09 10.35
C ASP A 232 17.87 -9.66 10.50
N GLY A 233 18.71 -8.77 11.05
CA GLY A 233 18.36 -7.38 11.26
C GLY A 233 17.32 -7.13 12.36
N ALA A 234 17.15 -8.06 13.32
CA ALA A 234 16.09 -8.00 14.33
C ALA A 234 15.97 -6.65 15.07
N GLU A 235 17.08 -6.07 15.54
CA GLU A 235 17.05 -4.76 16.22
C GLU A 235 16.56 -3.64 15.28
N ASN A 236 17.03 -3.62 14.03
CA ASN A 236 16.57 -2.64 13.05
C ASN A 236 15.07 -2.80 12.76
N LEU A 237 14.56 -4.04 12.70
CA LEU A 237 13.13 -4.29 12.51
C LEU A 237 12.30 -3.76 13.68
N ARG A 238 12.77 -3.95 14.92
CA ARG A 238 12.11 -3.45 16.13
C ARG A 238 12.10 -1.91 16.18
N ASP A 239 13.23 -1.28 15.91
CA ASP A 239 13.38 0.18 15.93
C ASP A 239 12.62 0.84 14.78
N ALA A 240 12.69 0.27 13.57
CA ALA A 240 11.95 0.78 12.41
C ALA A 240 10.44 0.73 12.65
N TYR A 241 9.94 -0.36 13.25
CA TYR A 241 8.52 -0.45 13.58
C TYR A 241 8.11 0.52 14.69
N ALA A 242 8.94 0.72 15.71
CA ALA A 242 8.69 1.73 16.74
C ALA A 242 8.64 3.15 16.15
N SER A 243 9.54 3.48 15.21
CA SER A 243 9.50 4.74 14.46
C SER A 243 8.25 4.84 13.60
N GLU A 244 7.91 3.80 12.84
CA GLU A 244 6.71 3.79 11.99
C GLU A 244 5.46 4.11 12.81
N VAL A 245 5.25 3.44 13.95
CA VAL A 245 4.07 3.66 14.80
C VAL A 245 4.05 5.08 15.35
N LYS A 246 5.21 5.62 15.73
CA LYS A 246 5.36 7.00 16.21
C LYS A 246 5.07 8.03 15.11
N ASP A 247 5.42 7.72 13.87
CA ASP A 247 5.33 8.61 12.71
C ASP A 247 3.98 8.48 11.97
N ARG A 248 3.01 7.71 12.51
CA ARG A 248 1.64 7.68 12.00
C ARG A 248 0.96 9.04 12.16
N LEU A 249 0.06 9.36 11.24
CA LEU A 249 -0.74 10.59 11.35
C LEU A 249 -1.55 10.57 12.66
N PRO A 250 -1.70 11.72 13.35
CA PRO A 250 -2.60 11.83 14.49
C PRO A 250 -3.99 11.35 14.10
N THR A 251 -4.45 10.27 14.75
CA THR A 251 -5.67 9.56 14.33
C THR A 251 -6.75 9.66 15.40
N LYS A 252 -8.00 9.87 14.97
CA LYS A 252 -9.20 9.85 15.84
C LYS A 252 -10.33 9.08 15.14
N PRO A 253 -11.32 8.52 15.86
CA PRO A 253 -12.51 8.00 15.20
C PRO A 253 -13.27 9.13 14.49
N ILE A 254 -13.96 8.83 13.38
CA ILE A 254 -14.72 9.83 12.61
C ILE A 254 -15.73 10.61 13.46
N THR A 255 -16.29 9.99 14.49
CA THR A 255 -17.22 10.63 15.42
C THR A 255 -16.60 11.81 16.19
N ALA A 256 -15.28 11.83 16.36
CA ALA A 256 -14.58 12.93 17.03
C ALA A 256 -14.55 14.22 16.18
N LEU A 257 -14.78 14.15 14.87
CA LEU A 257 -14.77 15.32 13.99
C LEU A 257 -15.80 16.38 14.43
N ALA A 258 -17.00 15.95 14.82
CA ALA A 258 -18.04 16.86 15.32
C ALA A 258 -17.69 17.48 16.69
N THR A 259 -16.86 16.79 17.49
CA THR A 259 -16.36 17.33 18.77
C THR A 259 -15.22 18.32 18.55
N ASP A 260 -14.34 18.06 17.59
CA ASP A 260 -13.23 18.95 17.26
C ASP A 260 -13.68 20.22 16.52
N TYR A 261 -14.81 20.16 15.81
CA TYR A 261 -15.41 21.27 15.05
C TYR A 261 -16.90 21.48 15.39
N PRO A 262 -17.24 21.84 16.64
CA PRO A 262 -18.63 21.85 17.13
C PRO A 262 -19.53 22.87 16.42
N ASP A 263 -18.96 23.98 15.92
CA ASP A 263 -19.71 25.06 15.28
C ASP A 263 -19.93 24.86 13.77
N SER A 264 -19.33 23.81 13.18
CA SER A 264 -19.41 23.55 11.74
C SER A 264 -20.76 23.00 11.28
N GLY A 265 -21.51 22.34 12.17
CA GLY A 265 -22.70 21.58 11.79
C GLY A 265 -22.39 20.37 10.88
N VAL A 266 -21.15 19.85 10.94
CA VAL A 266 -20.74 18.65 10.22
C VAL A 266 -21.55 17.42 10.66
N ASP A 267 -22.09 16.69 9.69
CA ASP A 267 -22.80 15.44 9.90
C ASP A 267 -21.88 14.26 9.58
N VAL A 268 -21.31 13.66 10.64
CA VAL A 268 -20.37 12.54 10.51
C VAL A 268 -21.00 11.29 9.87
N ALA A 269 -22.33 11.18 9.83
CA ALA A 269 -23.02 10.06 9.19
C ALA A 269 -22.98 10.12 7.65
N LYS A 270 -22.55 11.25 7.08
CA LYS A 270 -22.38 11.40 5.61
C LYS A 270 -21.10 10.78 5.09
N PHE A 271 -20.08 10.61 5.93
CA PHE A 271 -18.87 9.88 5.56
C PHE A 271 -19.20 8.38 5.48
N GLY A 272 -18.91 7.76 4.33
CA GLY A 272 -19.36 6.41 3.98
C GLY A 272 -20.79 6.32 3.43
N SER A 273 -21.54 7.42 3.38
CA SER A 273 -22.92 7.40 2.88
C SER A 273 -23.01 7.21 1.37
N GLY A 274 -24.03 6.47 0.92
CA GLY A 274 -24.19 6.07 -0.48
C GLY A 274 -23.32 4.89 -0.90
N ILE A 275 -22.57 4.30 0.04
CA ILE A 275 -21.90 3.01 -0.11
C ILE A 275 -22.63 1.98 0.74
N THR A 276 -22.84 0.79 0.21
CA THR A 276 -23.47 -0.32 0.91
C THR A 276 -22.66 -0.69 2.15
N PRO A 277 -23.21 -0.60 3.38
CA PRO A 277 -22.42 -0.74 4.60
C PRO A 277 -21.71 -2.09 4.78
N SER A 278 -22.23 -3.16 4.19
CA SER A 278 -21.61 -4.50 4.25
C SER A 278 -20.46 -4.68 3.25
N ALA A 279 -20.34 -3.80 2.26
CA ALA A 279 -19.28 -3.80 1.25
C ALA A 279 -18.14 -2.84 1.58
N LEU A 280 -18.34 -1.95 2.57
CA LEU A 280 -17.36 -0.94 2.94
C LEU A 280 -16.26 -1.55 3.81
N SER A 281 -15.09 -1.80 3.22
CA SER A 281 -13.91 -2.27 3.95
C SER A 281 -13.42 -1.21 4.94
N THR A 282 -13.29 0.05 4.48
CA THR A 282 -12.94 1.18 5.34
C THR A 282 -13.19 2.53 4.66
N PHE A 283 -13.23 3.61 5.45
CA PHE A 283 -13.11 4.99 4.98
C PHE A 283 -12.32 5.87 5.96
N GLY A 284 -11.90 7.04 5.51
CA GLY A 284 -11.23 8.03 6.35
C GLY A 284 -11.31 9.44 5.79
N PHE A 285 -11.08 10.41 6.66
CA PHE A 285 -11.13 11.84 6.37
C PHE A 285 -9.95 12.55 7.03
N TYR A 286 -9.06 13.12 6.24
CA TYR A 286 -7.95 13.93 6.74
C TYR A 286 -8.33 15.40 6.66
N PHE A 287 -8.23 16.12 7.78
CA PHE A 287 -8.44 17.57 7.83
C PHE A 287 -7.71 18.17 9.03
N GLY A 288 -7.13 19.36 8.87
CA GLY A 288 -6.50 20.10 9.97
C GLY A 288 -5.34 19.37 10.68
N GLY A 289 -4.65 18.45 9.99
CA GLY A 289 -3.57 17.65 10.57
C GLY A 289 -4.01 16.39 11.31
N VAL A 290 -5.32 16.09 11.35
CA VAL A 290 -5.89 14.90 11.98
C VAL A 290 -6.49 13.99 10.92
N HIS A 291 -6.23 12.70 11.05
CA HIS A 291 -6.81 11.63 10.26
C HIS A 291 -7.97 10.99 11.01
N TYR A 292 -9.19 11.33 10.62
CA TYR A 292 -10.42 10.80 11.18
C TYR A 292 -10.82 9.50 10.48
N VAL A 293 -10.81 8.38 11.17
CA VAL A 293 -11.02 7.05 10.57
C VAL A 293 -12.36 6.45 10.92
N GLY A 294 -12.97 5.78 9.93
CA GLY A 294 -14.06 4.84 10.16
C GLY A 294 -13.55 3.49 10.69
N ASN A 295 -14.47 2.67 11.20
CA ASN A 295 -14.16 1.30 11.57
C ASN A 295 -13.98 0.42 10.33
N CYS A 296 -13.20 -0.65 10.45
CA CYS A 296 -13.09 -1.69 9.43
C CYS A 296 -14.06 -2.83 9.76
N ARG A 297 -15.14 -2.97 8.98
CA ARG A 297 -16.19 -3.96 9.25
C ARG A 297 -15.91 -5.26 8.51
N THR A 298 -16.27 -6.36 9.16
CA THR A 298 -16.26 -7.71 8.59
C THR A 298 -17.61 -8.35 8.83
N ARG A 299 -17.82 -9.53 8.23
CA ARG A 299 -18.99 -10.36 8.53
C ARG A 299 -19.02 -10.89 9.97
N GLN A 300 -17.92 -10.78 10.71
CA GLN A 300 -17.76 -11.25 12.08
C GLN A 300 -17.46 -10.12 13.09
N GLY A 301 -17.77 -8.88 12.75
CA GLY A 301 -17.63 -7.73 13.65
C GLY A 301 -16.63 -6.71 13.15
N GLN A 302 -15.89 -6.08 14.07
CA GLN A 302 -14.81 -5.17 13.71
C GLN A 302 -13.51 -5.94 13.48
N TYR A 303 -12.82 -5.65 12.39
CA TYR A 303 -11.52 -6.24 12.12
C TYR A 303 -10.51 -5.75 13.18
N PRO A 304 -9.83 -6.66 13.91
CA PRO A 304 -8.99 -6.32 15.06
C PRO A 304 -7.77 -5.47 14.69
N PHE A 305 -7.34 -5.54 13.42
CA PHE A 305 -6.16 -4.85 12.92
C PHE A 305 -6.53 -3.80 11.87
N CYS A 306 -7.58 -3.00 12.11
CA CYS A 306 -8.09 -2.02 11.14
C CYS A 306 -7.01 -1.10 10.54
N GLY A 307 -6.09 -0.58 11.37
CA GLY A 307 -4.97 0.25 10.88
C GLY A 307 -3.92 -0.51 10.06
N GLN A 308 -3.95 -1.84 10.04
CA GLN A 308 -3.07 -2.73 9.26
C GLN A 308 -3.83 -3.50 8.18
N MET A 309 -5.13 -3.23 7.98
CA MET A 309 -5.90 -3.83 6.90
C MET A 309 -5.25 -3.44 5.57
N LEU A 310 -4.92 -4.44 4.76
CA LEU A 310 -4.33 -4.23 3.45
C LEU A 310 -5.45 -3.95 2.44
N LEU A 311 -5.35 -2.82 1.77
CA LEU A 311 -6.35 -2.35 0.82
C LEU A 311 -5.70 -2.31 -0.57
N PRO A 312 -6.33 -2.90 -1.59
CA PRO A 312 -5.78 -2.86 -2.93
C PRO A 312 -5.90 -1.48 -3.55
N SER A 313 -4.94 -1.12 -4.39
CA SER A 313 -5.03 0.13 -5.13
C SER A 313 -6.09 0.06 -6.24
N TYR A 314 -6.19 -1.08 -6.92
CA TYR A 314 -6.70 -1.16 -8.29
C TYR A 314 -6.21 0.06 -9.09
N SER A 315 -7.09 0.74 -9.83
CA SER A 315 -6.74 1.90 -10.65
C SER A 315 -6.23 3.12 -9.90
N THR A 316 -6.27 3.19 -8.57
CA THR A 316 -5.60 4.30 -7.85
C THR A 316 -4.08 4.30 -8.06
N ALA A 317 -3.49 3.15 -8.44
CA ALA A 317 -2.08 3.08 -8.84
C ALA A 317 -1.77 3.90 -10.09
N LYS A 318 -2.72 4.16 -10.99
CA LYS A 318 -2.47 5.04 -12.16
C LYS A 318 -2.00 6.42 -11.71
N SER A 319 -2.60 6.93 -10.66
CA SER A 319 -2.26 8.21 -10.05
C SER A 319 -1.06 8.07 -9.11
N ALA A 320 -1.14 7.12 -8.17
CA ALA A 320 -0.18 6.99 -7.08
C ALA A 320 1.18 6.42 -7.49
N PHE A 321 1.20 5.60 -8.54
CA PHE A 321 2.40 5.08 -9.15
C PHE A 321 2.73 5.85 -10.42
N ALA A 322 2.07 5.56 -11.54
CA ALA A 322 2.55 6.01 -12.84
C ALA A 322 2.58 7.54 -12.96
N GLY A 323 1.49 8.22 -12.59
CA GLY A 323 1.43 9.68 -12.57
C GLY A 323 2.49 10.31 -11.67
N THR A 324 2.62 9.81 -10.44
CA THR A 324 3.58 10.35 -9.47
C THR A 324 5.03 10.07 -9.85
N ALA A 325 5.32 8.91 -10.44
CA ALA A 325 6.64 8.59 -10.99
C ALA A 325 7.01 9.54 -12.14
N MET A 326 6.06 9.90 -13.01
CA MET A 326 6.29 10.91 -14.04
C MET A 326 6.63 12.27 -13.42
N LEU A 327 5.85 12.72 -12.44
CA LEU A 327 6.10 13.98 -11.73
C LEU A 327 7.47 13.99 -11.05
N ARG A 328 7.91 12.84 -10.51
CA ARG A 328 9.24 12.69 -9.92
C ARG A 328 10.35 12.70 -10.98
N LEU A 329 10.18 12.02 -12.10
CA LEU A 329 11.13 12.07 -13.22
C LEU A 329 11.27 13.49 -13.76
N ALA A 330 10.16 14.23 -13.88
CA ALA A 330 10.16 15.62 -14.31
C ALA A 330 10.94 16.50 -13.34
N GLN A 331 10.78 16.28 -12.03
CA GLN A 331 11.59 16.98 -11.03
C GLN A 331 13.09 16.67 -11.14
N ARG A 332 13.46 15.42 -11.45
CA ARG A 332 14.87 14.99 -11.55
C ARG A 332 15.55 15.44 -12.83
N TYR A 333 14.86 15.37 -13.95
CA TYR A 333 15.45 15.46 -15.28
C TYR A 333 14.82 16.53 -16.18
N GLY A 334 13.83 17.25 -15.67
CA GLY A 334 13.10 18.31 -16.36
C GLY A 334 11.78 17.84 -16.98
N PRO A 335 10.81 18.76 -17.16
CA PRO A 335 9.45 18.44 -17.62
C PRO A 335 9.39 17.89 -19.05
N ALA A 336 10.47 18.01 -19.82
CA ALA A 336 10.57 17.42 -21.15
C ALA A 336 10.41 15.88 -21.15
N VAL A 337 10.60 15.21 -20.00
CA VAL A 337 10.35 13.77 -19.88
C VAL A 337 8.90 13.40 -20.27
N ALA A 338 7.92 14.25 -19.99
CA ALA A 338 6.53 14.00 -20.37
C ALA A 338 6.35 13.92 -21.90
N GLN A 339 7.24 14.54 -22.67
CA GLN A 339 7.20 14.59 -24.13
C GLN A 339 8.00 13.46 -24.81
N GLU A 340 8.60 12.57 -24.03
CA GLU A 340 9.28 11.38 -24.56
C GLU A 340 8.30 10.51 -25.35
N LYS A 341 8.71 10.09 -26.54
CA LYS A 341 7.89 9.24 -27.40
C LYS A 341 7.98 7.80 -26.95
N LEU A 342 6.84 7.10 -26.92
CA LEU A 342 6.81 5.66 -26.63
C LEU A 342 7.65 4.87 -27.64
N SER A 343 7.65 5.29 -28.92
CA SER A 343 8.46 4.67 -29.98
C SER A 343 9.96 4.67 -29.72
N ASP A 344 10.43 5.69 -28.98
CA ASP A 344 11.86 5.89 -28.74
C ASP A 344 12.29 5.17 -27.45
N ARG A 345 11.32 4.79 -26.59
CA ARG A 345 11.56 4.22 -25.26
C ARG A 345 11.17 2.75 -25.15
N ILE A 346 10.28 2.23 -25.99
CA ILE A 346 9.80 0.85 -25.92
C ILE A 346 10.19 0.13 -27.22
N PRO A 347 11.25 -0.69 -27.23
CA PRO A 347 11.70 -1.41 -28.43
C PRO A 347 10.61 -2.24 -29.11
N GLU A 348 9.69 -2.80 -28.34
CA GLU A 348 8.57 -3.62 -28.83
C GLU A 348 7.58 -2.83 -29.71
N THR A 349 7.69 -1.49 -29.77
CA THR A 349 6.89 -0.65 -30.66
C THR A 349 7.46 -0.55 -32.08
N ALA A 350 8.65 -1.09 -32.36
CA ALA A 350 9.35 -0.90 -33.64
C ALA A 350 8.50 -1.27 -34.87
N ASP A 351 7.67 -2.31 -34.78
CA ASP A 351 6.77 -2.75 -35.85
C ASP A 351 5.33 -2.22 -35.71
N HIS A 352 5.08 -1.34 -34.74
CA HIS A 352 3.75 -0.81 -34.43
C HIS A 352 3.63 0.68 -34.77
N THR A 353 3.39 0.99 -36.05
CA THR A 353 3.21 2.38 -36.53
C THR A 353 2.06 3.12 -35.85
N ALA A 354 1.09 2.41 -35.25
CA ALA A 354 0.00 3.00 -34.47
C ALA A 354 0.49 3.82 -33.27
N TRP A 355 1.68 3.52 -32.74
CA TRP A 355 2.26 4.22 -31.60
C TRP A 355 3.23 5.34 -32.00
N SER A 356 3.39 5.58 -33.31
CA SER A 356 4.24 6.66 -33.82
C SER A 356 3.72 8.02 -33.35
N GLY A 357 4.54 8.76 -32.60
CA GLY A 357 4.22 10.10 -32.11
C GLY A 357 3.34 10.15 -30.86
N VAL A 358 3.03 9.01 -30.25
CA VAL A 358 2.44 8.97 -28.89
C VAL A 358 3.54 9.29 -27.88
N THR A 359 3.27 10.21 -26.96
CA THR A 359 4.19 10.64 -25.90
C THR A 359 3.77 10.06 -24.56
N LEU A 360 4.66 10.09 -23.56
CA LEU A 360 4.32 9.73 -22.18
C LEU A 360 3.11 10.51 -21.65
N ASP A 361 3.04 11.81 -21.92
CA ASP A 361 1.92 12.68 -21.55
C ASP A 361 0.60 12.21 -22.19
N HIS A 362 0.59 11.96 -23.50
CA HIS A 362 -0.59 11.43 -24.19
C HIS A 362 -1.06 10.10 -23.58
N THR A 363 -0.12 9.24 -23.19
CA THR A 363 -0.43 7.93 -22.61
C THR A 363 -0.98 8.04 -21.19
N LEU A 364 -0.38 8.88 -20.34
CA LEU A 364 -0.84 9.11 -18.97
C LEU A 364 -2.17 9.90 -18.91
N ASP A 365 -2.50 10.63 -19.96
CA ASP A 365 -3.77 11.35 -20.13
C ASP A 365 -4.87 10.51 -20.77
N MET A 366 -4.61 9.21 -21.02
CA MET A 366 -5.55 8.30 -21.71
C MET A 366 -5.96 8.84 -23.08
N ALA A 367 -5.02 9.46 -23.80
CA ALA A 367 -5.24 10.17 -25.04
C ALA A 367 -4.29 9.73 -26.15
N THR A 368 -3.93 8.45 -26.19
CA THR A 368 -3.00 7.88 -27.18
C THR A 368 -3.51 8.02 -28.61
N GLY A 369 -4.84 8.08 -28.80
CA GLY A 369 -5.47 8.03 -30.12
C GLY A 369 -5.62 6.61 -30.69
N ASN A 370 -5.23 5.60 -29.91
CA ASN A 370 -5.33 4.19 -30.25
C ASN A 370 -6.49 3.56 -29.47
N TYR A 371 -7.53 3.10 -30.17
CA TYR A 371 -8.71 2.52 -29.52
C TYR A 371 -9.57 1.72 -30.50
N THR A 372 -10.42 0.85 -29.98
CA THR A 372 -11.48 0.19 -30.76
C THR A 372 -12.78 0.98 -30.65
N SER A 373 -13.17 1.36 -29.44
CA SER A 373 -14.35 2.18 -29.15
C SER A 373 -13.98 3.42 -28.33
N PRO A 374 -14.50 4.60 -28.71
CA PRO A 374 -14.30 5.83 -27.93
C PRO A 374 -15.32 5.99 -26.79
N GLY A 375 -16.22 5.03 -26.59
CA GLY A 375 -17.23 5.10 -25.53
C GLY A 375 -16.59 5.10 -24.14
N TYR A 376 -17.28 5.72 -23.17
CA TYR A 376 -16.82 5.76 -21.79
C TYR A 376 -16.54 4.34 -21.28
N GLU A 377 -15.28 4.07 -20.97
CA GLU A 377 -14.75 2.78 -20.46
C GLU A 377 -15.16 1.54 -21.27
N THR A 378 -15.57 1.72 -22.53
CA THR A 378 -16.05 0.60 -23.37
C THR A 378 -14.92 -0.37 -23.71
N ASP A 379 -13.74 0.17 -24.05
CA ASP A 379 -12.58 -0.66 -24.32
C ASP A 379 -11.97 -1.27 -23.04
N GLU A 380 -12.02 -0.54 -21.91
CA GLU A 380 -11.60 -1.05 -20.59
C GLU A 380 -12.41 -2.28 -20.18
N SER A 381 -13.72 -2.26 -20.45
CA SER A 381 -14.63 -3.39 -20.22
C SER A 381 -14.59 -4.43 -21.36
N GLY A 382 -13.75 -4.19 -22.38
CA GLY A 382 -13.68 -4.98 -23.61
C GLY A 382 -12.80 -6.22 -23.51
N ARG A 383 -12.89 -7.09 -24.53
CA ARG A 383 -12.17 -8.37 -24.54
C ARG A 383 -10.65 -8.22 -24.53
N THR A 384 -10.11 -7.21 -25.20
CA THR A 384 -8.66 -6.93 -25.22
C THR A 384 -8.14 -6.66 -23.81
N MET A 385 -8.85 -5.84 -23.03
CA MET A 385 -8.47 -5.53 -21.66
C MET A 385 -8.69 -6.70 -20.71
N ALA A 386 -9.78 -7.46 -20.86
CA ALA A 386 -9.97 -8.71 -20.12
C ALA A 386 -8.80 -9.69 -20.34
N ASN A 387 -8.33 -9.85 -21.59
CA ASN A 387 -7.15 -10.66 -21.89
C ASN A 387 -5.86 -10.05 -21.30
N PHE A 388 -5.70 -8.73 -21.30
CA PHE A 388 -4.54 -8.04 -20.72
C PHE A 388 -4.44 -8.25 -19.21
N PHE A 389 -5.56 -8.17 -18.50
CA PHE A 389 -5.62 -8.45 -17.06
C PHE A 389 -5.26 -9.91 -16.78
N ALA A 390 -5.80 -10.85 -17.58
CA ALA A 390 -5.52 -12.28 -17.42
C ALA A 390 -4.08 -12.68 -17.79
N ALA A 391 -3.43 -11.97 -18.72
CA ALA A 391 -2.05 -12.26 -19.11
C ALA A 391 -1.11 -12.04 -17.92
N GLU A 392 -0.30 -13.03 -17.56
CA GLU A 392 0.73 -12.91 -16.52
C GLU A 392 2.12 -12.66 -17.12
N PRO A 393 2.53 -13.34 -18.20
CA PRO A 393 3.85 -13.14 -18.79
C PRO A 393 4.03 -11.75 -19.38
N TYR A 394 5.23 -11.17 -19.20
CA TYR A 394 5.56 -9.85 -19.75
C TYR A 394 5.24 -9.72 -21.25
N ALA A 395 5.67 -10.69 -22.05
CA ALA A 395 5.52 -10.65 -23.51
C ALA A 395 4.04 -10.64 -23.94
N ASP A 396 3.18 -11.35 -23.21
CA ASP A 396 1.74 -11.39 -23.50
C ASP A 396 1.06 -10.08 -23.13
N LYS A 397 1.36 -9.54 -21.94
CA LYS A 397 0.84 -8.22 -21.53
C LYS A 397 1.29 -7.12 -22.49
N MET A 398 2.56 -7.10 -22.88
CA MET A 398 3.11 -6.12 -23.83
C MET A 398 2.41 -6.20 -25.20
N ARG A 399 2.28 -7.41 -25.77
CA ARG A 399 1.58 -7.62 -27.04
C ARG A 399 0.14 -7.13 -26.99
N LEU A 400 -0.58 -7.41 -25.90
CA LEU A 400 -1.98 -6.99 -25.73
C LEU A 400 -2.08 -5.47 -25.55
N ALA A 401 -1.18 -4.86 -24.78
CA ALA A 401 -1.14 -3.41 -24.60
C ALA A 401 -0.91 -2.67 -25.92
N LEU A 402 -0.05 -3.18 -26.80
CA LEU A 402 0.24 -2.57 -28.09
C LEU A 402 -0.81 -2.84 -29.19
N SER A 403 -1.87 -3.61 -28.88
CA SER A 403 -2.80 -4.13 -29.89
C SER A 403 -3.92 -3.17 -30.31
N PHE A 404 -4.12 -2.06 -29.61
CA PHE A 404 -5.15 -1.10 -29.96
C PHE A 404 -4.83 -0.37 -31.29
N PRO A 405 -5.78 -0.30 -32.24
CA PRO A 405 -5.53 0.31 -33.54
C PRO A 405 -5.57 1.83 -33.47
N HIS A 406 -4.78 2.50 -34.29
CA HIS A 406 -4.81 3.96 -34.43
C HIS A 406 -6.13 4.45 -35.04
N LYS A 407 -6.76 5.45 -34.40
CA LYS A 407 -8.05 6.03 -34.84
C LYS A 407 -8.09 7.55 -34.81
N ALA A 408 -7.22 8.20 -34.04
CA ALA A 408 -7.20 9.66 -33.91
C ALA A 408 -5.79 10.16 -33.61
N ARG A 409 -5.54 11.45 -33.87
CA ARG A 409 -4.28 12.10 -33.50
C ARG A 409 -4.04 11.94 -31.99
N PRO A 410 -2.83 11.59 -31.53
CA PRO A 410 -2.50 11.59 -30.10
C PRO A 410 -2.83 12.95 -29.44
N GLY A 411 -3.30 12.93 -28.20
CA GLY A 411 -3.74 14.10 -27.42
C GLY A 411 -5.09 14.68 -27.84
N SER A 412 -5.78 14.12 -28.84
CA SER A 412 -7.04 14.70 -29.34
C SER A 412 -8.31 14.10 -28.72
N LYS A 413 -8.22 12.93 -28.08
CA LYS A 413 -9.39 12.19 -27.60
C LYS A 413 -9.07 11.31 -26.42
N TRP A 414 -9.86 11.43 -25.36
CA TRP A 414 -9.77 10.60 -24.17
C TRP A 414 -10.46 9.25 -24.38
N VAL A 415 -9.75 8.15 -24.13
CA VAL A 415 -10.24 6.77 -24.11
C VAL A 415 -9.48 5.99 -23.03
N TYR A 416 -10.20 5.45 -22.05
CA TYR A 416 -9.61 4.84 -20.86
C TYR A 416 -9.14 3.41 -21.10
N HIS A 417 -7.85 3.15 -20.90
CA HIS A 417 -7.24 1.81 -20.93
C HIS A 417 -6.22 1.65 -19.79
N THR A 418 -6.33 0.58 -18.99
CA THR A 418 -5.27 0.27 -18.03
C THR A 418 -3.94 -0.11 -18.71
N SER A 419 -3.99 -0.65 -19.92
CA SER A 419 -2.80 -1.02 -20.68
C SER A 419 -1.96 0.17 -21.14
N ASP A 420 -2.57 1.34 -21.38
CA ASP A 420 -1.84 2.59 -21.64
C ASP A 420 -0.94 2.94 -20.46
N THR A 421 -1.44 2.83 -19.23
CA THR A 421 -0.61 3.07 -18.03
C THR A 421 0.55 2.09 -17.90
N PHE A 422 0.37 0.82 -18.29
CA PHE A 422 1.46 -0.15 -18.33
C PHE A 422 2.56 0.27 -19.32
N LEU A 423 2.18 0.73 -20.52
CA LEU A 423 3.13 1.25 -21.51
C LEU A 423 3.85 2.50 -21.00
N ALA A 424 3.14 3.45 -20.39
CA ALA A 424 3.76 4.63 -19.78
C ALA A 424 4.79 4.23 -18.71
N THR A 425 4.47 3.23 -17.88
CA THR A 425 5.37 2.70 -16.85
C THR A 425 6.62 2.06 -17.45
N ARG A 426 6.48 1.30 -18.54
CA ARG A 426 7.64 0.74 -19.26
C ARG A 426 8.51 1.81 -19.91
N ALA A 427 7.91 2.79 -20.58
CA ALA A 427 8.66 3.90 -21.17
C ALA A 427 9.41 4.74 -20.12
N MET A 428 8.78 5.03 -18.97
CA MET A 428 9.44 5.71 -17.84
C MET A 428 10.58 4.88 -17.24
N ASN A 429 10.40 3.57 -17.09
CA ASN A 429 11.45 2.68 -16.61
C ASN A 429 12.66 2.69 -17.54
N ASN A 430 12.44 2.56 -18.85
CA ASN A 430 13.52 2.55 -19.83
C ASN A 430 14.22 3.92 -19.90
N TYR A 431 13.46 5.02 -19.81
CA TYR A 431 14.04 6.36 -19.66
C TYR A 431 14.94 6.47 -18.41
N LEU A 432 14.46 5.97 -17.27
CA LEU A 432 15.24 5.97 -16.03
C LEU A 432 16.51 5.13 -16.17
N GLN A 433 16.43 3.96 -16.81
CA GLN A 433 17.59 3.10 -17.04
C GLN A 433 18.65 3.75 -17.93
N ASP A 434 18.25 4.52 -18.94
CA ASP A 434 19.19 5.32 -19.75
C ASP A 434 19.90 6.41 -18.93
N LYS A 435 19.25 6.93 -17.88
CA LYS A 435 19.80 7.99 -17.02
C LYS A 435 20.60 7.47 -15.83
N ALA A 436 20.20 6.34 -15.26
CA ALA A 436 20.67 5.85 -13.95
C ALA A 436 21.29 4.44 -13.99
N GLY A 437 21.30 3.79 -15.15
CA GLY A 437 21.86 2.44 -15.34
C GLY A 437 20.78 1.36 -15.51
N SER A 438 21.16 0.24 -16.12
CA SER A 438 20.23 -0.86 -16.48
C SER A 438 19.48 -1.47 -15.30
N ASP A 439 20.05 -1.38 -14.11
CA ASP A 439 19.49 -1.98 -12.89
C ASP A 439 18.46 -1.05 -12.22
N ALA A 440 18.28 0.17 -12.72
CA ALA A 440 17.28 1.08 -12.20
C ALA A 440 15.86 0.55 -12.45
N ASP A 441 15.00 0.68 -11.44
CA ASP A 441 13.59 0.29 -11.48
C ASP A 441 12.72 1.49 -11.13
N ILE A 442 11.68 1.72 -11.93
CA ILE A 442 10.82 2.90 -11.78
C ILE A 442 9.98 2.88 -10.50
N PHE A 443 9.62 1.70 -10.00
CA PHE A 443 8.91 1.58 -8.72
C PHE A 443 9.88 1.78 -7.56
N ASP A 444 11.10 1.26 -7.65
CA ASP A 444 12.13 1.52 -6.63
C ASP A 444 12.44 3.02 -6.53
N MET A 445 12.53 3.74 -7.65
CA MET A 445 12.64 5.21 -7.62
C MET A 445 11.44 5.85 -6.92
N LEU A 446 10.21 5.42 -7.21
CA LEU A 446 9.02 5.94 -6.51
C LEU A 446 9.09 5.63 -5.01
N ARG A 447 9.48 4.41 -4.63
CA ARG A 447 9.63 3.97 -3.24
C ARG A 447 10.62 4.86 -2.51
N ASP A 448 11.85 4.93 -3.02
CA ASP A 448 13.00 5.54 -2.34
C ASP A 448 12.92 7.08 -2.35
N ASP A 449 12.48 7.67 -3.47
CA ASP A 449 12.44 9.13 -3.60
C ASP A 449 11.14 9.75 -3.06
N VAL A 450 10.05 8.98 -2.94
CA VAL A 450 8.71 9.52 -2.63
C VAL A 450 8.07 8.82 -1.44
N LEU A 451 7.78 7.52 -1.54
CA LEU A 451 6.95 6.83 -0.54
C LEU A 451 7.63 6.73 0.83
N GLU A 452 8.90 6.32 0.88
CA GLU A 452 9.67 6.27 2.11
C GLU A 452 9.86 7.67 2.74
N PRO A 453 10.27 8.72 1.99
CA PRO A 453 10.38 10.08 2.54
C PRO A 453 9.11 10.66 3.13
N ILE A 454 7.92 10.32 2.59
CA ILE A 454 6.64 10.77 3.15
C ILE A 454 6.13 9.87 4.31
N GLY A 455 6.91 8.85 4.68
CA GLY A 455 6.63 7.94 5.78
C GLY A 455 5.56 6.89 5.49
N VAL A 456 5.36 6.50 4.22
CA VAL A 456 4.52 5.35 3.87
C VAL A 456 5.13 4.07 4.41
N GLY A 457 4.30 3.25 5.06
CA GLY A 457 4.76 2.03 5.74
C GLY A 457 5.13 0.89 4.77
N PRO A 458 5.93 -0.10 5.23
CA PRO A 458 6.45 -1.18 4.39
C PRO A 458 5.40 -1.99 3.61
N ASP A 459 4.17 -2.10 4.13
CA ASP A 459 3.08 -2.84 3.47
C ASP A 459 2.66 -2.23 2.12
N SER A 460 3.00 -0.96 1.89
CA SER A 460 2.70 -0.18 0.69
C SER A 460 3.93 0.10 -0.18
N LEU A 461 5.11 -0.45 0.16
CA LEU A 461 6.38 -0.24 -0.56
C LEU A 461 6.70 -1.36 -1.57
N VAL A 462 5.67 -2.05 -2.05
CA VAL A 462 5.78 -3.12 -3.06
C VAL A 462 4.60 -3.03 -4.02
N SER A 463 4.82 -3.45 -5.26
CA SER A 463 3.80 -3.50 -6.30
C SER A 463 3.81 -4.84 -7.03
N SER A 464 2.63 -5.28 -7.48
CA SER A 464 2.49 -6.41 -8.39
C SER A 464 3.24 -6.18 -9.71
N ARG A 465 3.78 -7.28 -10.24
CA ARG A 465 4.69 -7.32 -11.38
C ARG A 465 4.34 -8.49 -12.28
N THR A 466 4.80 -8.43 -13.54
CA THR A 466 4.64 -9.53 -14.50
C THR A 466 5.30 -10.81 -13.99
N ASP A 467 4.92 -11.93 -14.59
CA ASP A 467 5.52 -13.24 -14.34
C ASP A 467 5.36 -13.72 -12.88
N ASN A 468 4.50 -13.03 -12.11
CA ASN A 468 4.31 -13.22 -10.67
C ASN A 468 5.65 -13.28 -9.91
N SER A 469 6.55 -12.33 -10.22
CA SER A 469 7.94 -12.34 -9.78
C SER A 469 8.42 -10.95 -9.31
N PRO A 470 9.28 -10.86 -8.28
CA PRO A 470 9.91 -9.60 -7.89
C PRO A 470 10.73 -8.95 -9.01
N GLY A 471 11.29 -9.75 -9.93
CA GLY A 471 12.07 -9.26 -11.08
C GLY A 471 11.22 -8.93 -12.31
N GLY A 472 9.89 -9.11 -12.24
CA GLY A 472 8.99 -8.78 -13.34
C GLY A 472 8.84 -7.27 -13.53
N ALA A 473 8.25 -6.89 -14.67
CA ALA A 473 7.96 -5.49 -14.93
C ALA A 473 6.80 -5.00 -14.05
N PRO A 474 6.91 -3.82 -13.42
CA PRO A 474 5.83 -3.28 -12.61
C PRO A 474 4.61 -2.92 -13.47
N PHE A 475 3.40 -3.15 -12.94
CA PHE A 475 2.17 -2.93 -13.70
C PHE A 475 1.84 -1.45 -13.91
N GLY A 476 2.07 -0.60 -12.92
CA GLY A 476 1.79 0.84 -12.98
C GLY A 476 0.32 1.23 -12.87
N GLY A 477 -0.57 0.51 -13.56
CA GLY A 477 -2.01 0.84 -13.61
C GLY A 477 -2.87 0.19 -12.53
N TYR A 478 -2.32 -0.78 -11.80
CA TYR A 478 -2.89 -1.49 -10.65
C TYR A 478 -1.77 -2.23 -9.88
N GLY A 479 -2.09 -2.85 -8.74
CA GLY A 479 -1.14 -3.70 -8.03
C GLY A 479 -0.35 -3.01 -6.92
N MET A 480 -0.69 -1.79 -6.53
CA MET A 480 -0.22 -1.22 -5.26
C MET A 480 -1.15 -1.63 -4.12
N PHE A 481 -0.73 -1.32 -2.90
CA PHE A 481 -1.50 -1.59 -1.68
C PHE A 481 -1.45 -0.39 -0.74
N TRP A 482 -2.46 -0.27 0.11
CA TRP A 482 -2.62 0.80 1.08
C TRP A 482 -2.94 0.25 2.46
N THR A 483 -2.49 0.97 3.47
CA THR A 483 -3.14 1.02 4.79
C THR A 483 -3.88 2.35 4.93
N GLN A 484 -4.73 2.50 5.96
CA GLN A 484 -5.39 3.77 6.25
C GLN A 484 -4.38 4.92 6.39
N ASP A 485 -3.28 4.71 7.11
CA ASP A 485 -2.23 5.72 7.31
C ASP A 485 -1.50 6.05 5.99
N SER A 486 -1.13 5.01 5.21
CA SER A 486 -0.37 5.19 3.97
C SER A 486 -1.14 5.99 2.91
N VAL A 487 -2.43 5.71 2.70
CA VAL A 487 -3.25 6.45 1.72
C VAL A 487 -3.49 7.90 2.18
N ALA A 488 -3.63 8.14 3.49
CA ALA A 488 -3.78 9.48 4.04
C ALA A 488 -2.48 10.30 3.91
N LYS A 489 -1.31 9.72 4.22
CA LYS A 489 0.01 10.35 4.01
C LYS A 489 0.25 10.69 2.55
N PHE A 490 -0.03 9.75 1.65
CA PHE A 490 0.12 9.96 0.22
C PHE A 490 -0.78 11.10 -0.30
N ALA A 491 -2.06 11.11 0.10
CA ALA A 491 -2.97 12.18 -0.29
C ALA A 491 -2.60 13.54 0.35
N LYS A 492 -2.13 13.55 1.60
CA LYS A 492 -1.60 14.77 2.26
C LYS A 492 -0.39 15.32 1.49
N PHE A 493 0.53 14.46 1.07
CA PHE A 493 1.71 14.85 0.30
C PHE A 493 1.34 15.60 -1.01
N LEU A 494 0.36 15.09 -1.75
CA LEU A 494 -0.12 15.72 -2.98
C LEU A 494 -0.96 16.97 -2.71
N ASN A 495 -1.89 16.88 -1.75
CA ASN A 495 -2.92 17.88 -1.57
C ASN A 495 -2.49 19.05 -0.67
N ASN A 496 -1.77 18.77 0.41
CA ASN A 496 -1.41 19.74 1.44
C ASN A 496 0.08 20.13 1.38
N ASP A 497 0.97 19.18 1.07
CA ASP A 497 2.42 19.44 1.08
C ASP A 497 2.95 19.86 -0.29
N HIS A 498 2.08 19.92 -1.31
CA HIS A 498 2.41 20.35 -2.66
C HIS A 498 3.62 19.62 -3.27
N GLY A 499 3.76 18.32 -2.96
CA GLY A 499 4.85 17.49 -3.46
C GLY A 499 6.20 17.77 -2.83
N ALA A 500 6.25 18.45 -1.68
CA ALA A 500 7.47 18.71 -0.91
C ALA A 500 7.54 17.89 0.37
N VAL A 501 8.76 17.53 0.78
CA VAL A 501 9.07 16.84 2.04
C VAL A 501 10.17 17.61 2.75
N ASN A 502 9.94 18.02 4.00
CA ASN A 502 10.92 18.75 4.82
C ASN A 502 11.56 19.95 4.08
N GLY A 503 10.76 20.72 3.34
CA GLY A 503 11.21 21.87 2.54
C GLY A 503 11.91 21.53 1.22
N THR A 504 12.08 20.25 0.88
CA THR A 504 12.64 19.80 -0.39
C THR A 504 11.52 19.46 -1.37
N GLN A 505 11.53 20.07 -2.56
CA GLN A 505 10.56 19.76 -3.61
C GLN A 505 10.89 18.40 -4.25
N ILE A 506 9.99 17.43 -4.08
CA ILE A 506 10.17 16.04 -4.54
C ILE A 506 9.51 15.80 -5.90
N LEU A 507 8.33 16.37 -6.15
CA LEU A 507 7.62 16.31 -7.42
C LEU A 507 7.71 17.63 -8.19
N ASP A 508 7.63 17.61 -9.51
CA ASP A 508 7.60 18.84 -10.31
C ASP A 508 6.39 19.71 -9.90
N PRO A 509 6.61 20.93 -9.38
CA PRO A 509 5.54 21.72 -8.78
C PRO A 509 4.54 22.24 -9.80
N THR A 510 4.97 22.51 -11.03
CA THR A 510 4.10 23.03 -12.10
C THR A 510 3.18 21.92 -12.62
N LEU A 511 3.74 20.76 -12.94
CA LEU A 511 2.96 19.61 -13.38
C LEU A 511 2.04 19.08 -12.28
N LEU A 512 2.49 19.09 -11.01
CA LEU A 512 1.63 18.72 -9.88
C LEU A 512 0.45 19.70 -9.74
N ALA A 513 0.68 21.00 -9.89
CA ALA A 513 -0.39 22.00 -9.81
C ALA A 513 -1.45 21.80 -10.91
N ALA A 514 -1.02 21.52 -12.15
CA ALA A 514 -1.93 21.18 -13.25
C ALA A 514 -2.72 19.89 -12.95
N THR A 515 -2.01 18.81 -12.58
CA THR A 515 -2.59 17.51 -12.21
C THR A 515 -3.67 17.63 -11.13
N MET A 516 -3.39 18.44 -10.10
CA MET A 516 -4.31 18.71 -8.99
C MET A 516 -5.38 19.77 -9.31
N GLN A 517 -5.55 20.11 -10.59
CA GLN A 517 -6.58 21.03 -11.11
C GLN A 517 -6.47 22.49 -10.62
N ARG A 518 -5.28 22.87 -10.13
CA ARG A 518 -4.97 24.20 -9.58
C ARG A 518 -4.58 25.21 -10.64
N THR A 519 -4.32 24.77 -11.87
CA THR A 519 -3.98 25.61 -13.03
C THR A 519 -5.17 25.66 -13.99
N PRO A 520 -6.01 26.73 -14.00
CA PRO A 520 -7.23 26.76 -14.82
C PRO A 520 -6.98 26.61 -16.33
N GLN A 521 -5.82 27.02 -16.81
CA GLN A 521 -5.42 26.95 -18.22
C GLN A 521 -4.91 25.55 -18.62
N ASP A 522 -4.64 24.67 -17.65
CA ASP A 522 -4.05 23.36 -17.83
C ASP A 522 -4.69 22.35 -16.86
N ARG A 523 -5.87 21.86 -17.25
CA ARG A 523 -6.68 20.90 -16.49
C ARG A 523 -6.70 19.50 -17.14
N GLY A 524 -5.90 19.30 -18.18
CA GLY A 524 -5.90 18.08 -18.98
C GLY A 524 -7.18 17.82 -19.79
N MET A 525 -7.36 16.55 -20.13
CA MET A 525 -8.38 16.06 -21.07
C MET A 525 -9.78 16.09 -20.46
N THR A 526 -10.78 16.43 -21.28
CA THR A 526 -12.19 16.22 -20.91
C THR A 526 -12.56 14.76 -21.20
N THR A 527 -13.03 14.04 -20.19
CA THR A 527 -13.44 12.63 -20.33
C THR A 527 -14.70 12.51 -21.18
N THR A 528 -14.92 11.31 -21.74
CA THR A 528 -16.22 10.98 -22.33
C THR A 528 -17.25 10.66 -21.23
N GLY A 529 -18.52 10.45 -21.58
CA GLY A 529 -19.57 10.06 -20.62
C GLY A 529 -20.66 11.13 -20.40
N THR A 530 -21.67 10.79 -19.60
CA THR A 530 -22.86 11.64 -19.36
C THR A 530 -22.59 12.82 -18.42
N LYS A 531 -21.57 12.70 -17.55
CA LYS A 531 -21.04 13.76 -16.71
C LYS A 531 -19.53 13.87 -16.94
N PRO A 532 -19.10 14.62 -17.97
CA PRO A 532 -17.69 14.77 -18.28
C PRO A 532 -16.90 15.30 -17.10
N MET A 533 -15.72 14.72 -16.88
CA MET A 533 -14.75 15.13 -15.88
C MET A 533 -13.46 15.58 -16.57
N LYS A 534 -12.47 15.96 -15.79
CA LYS A 534 -11.09 16.15 -16.21
C LYS A 534 -10.26 14.91 -15.94
N TYR A 535 -9.25 14.69 -16.76
CA TYR A 535 -8.27 13.63 -16.58
C TYR A 535 -6.89 14.11 -17.00
N GLN A 536 -5.91 13.96 -16.11
CA GLN A 536 -4.53 14.34 -16.38
C GLN A 536 -3.57 13.52 -15.54
N ASN A 537 -2.48 13.03 -16.12
CA ASN A 537 -1.40 12.32 -15.41
C ASN A 537 -1.88 11.15 -14.53
N GLY A 538 -2.91 10.43 -14.97
CA GLY A 538 -3.52 9.34 -14.19
C GLY A 538 -4.51 9.78 -13.11
N PHE A 539 -4.81 11.07 -12.95
CA PHE A 539 -5.77 11.61 -11.97
C PHE A 539 -7.06 12.04 -12.63
N TRP A 540 -8.18 11.84 -11.94
CA TRP A 540 -9.46 12.41 -12.32
C TRP A 540 -9.64 13.78 -11.66
N GLY A 541 -10.45 14.66 -12.25
CA GLY A 541 -10.83 15.94 -11.69
C GLY A 541 -12.31 16.23 -11.91
N ARG A 542 -13.08 16.38 -10.84
CA ARG A 542 -14.51 16.69 -10.93
C ARG A 542 -14.79 18.14 -10.55
N GLU A 543 -15.55 18.84 -11.38
CA GLU A 543 -16.08 20.16 -11.06
C GLU A 543 -17.29 20.05 -10.13
N PHE A 544 -17.36 20.94 -9.15
CA PHE A 544 -18.50 21.16 -8.27
C PHE A 544 -18.99 22.59 -8.43
N THR A 545 -20.31 22.75 -8.53
CA THR A 545 -20.97 24.05 -8.76
C THR A 545 -22.18 24.21 -7.86
N SER A 546 -22.83 25.38 -7.92
CA SER A 546 -24.10 25.62 -7.22
C SER A 546 -25.23 24.63 -7.59
N ALA A 547 -25.11 23.91 -8.71
CA ALA A 547 -26.03 22.84 -9.08
C ALA A 547 -25.83 21.55 -8.25
N ASP A 548 -24.63 21.31 -7.71
CA ASP A 548 -24.34 20.20 -6.81
C ASP A 548 -24.73 20.53 -5.36
N ASN A 549 -24.50 21.77 -4.94
CA ASN A 549 -24.91 22.31 -3.64
C ASN A 549 -25.02 23.84 -3.72
N PRO A 550 -26.16 24.47 -3.36
CA PRO A 550 -26.32 25.93 -3.40
C PRO A 550 -25.29 26.72 -2.57
N ALA A 551 -24.64 26.09 -1.59
CA ALA A 551 -23.55 26.69 -0.82
C ALA A 551 -22.28 26.96 -1.66
N TYR A 552 -22.11 26.26 -2.78
CA TYR A 552 -20.94 26.40 -3.66
C TYR A 552 -21.10 27.66 -4.54
N THR A 553 -20.75 28.81 -3.96
CA THR A 553 -20.88 30.13 -4.62
C THR A 553 -19.88 30.36 -5.75
N SER A 554 -18.79 29.59 -5.79
CA SER A 554 -17.80 29.60 -6.88
C SER A 554 -17.47 28.16 -7.31
N PRO A 555 -17.37 27.86 -8.62
CA PRO A 555 -16.98 26.54 -9.07
C PRO A 555 -15.57 26.15 -8.59
N PHE A 556 -15.42 24.91 -8.16
CA PHE A 556 -14.12 24.36 -7.77
C PHE A 556 -13.95 22.93 -8.28
N TYR A 557 -12.71 22.46 -8.33
CA TYR A 557 -12.37 21.12 -8.82
C TYR A 557 -11.83 20.30 -7.66
N VAL A 558 -12.31 19.07 -7.56
CA VAL A 558 -11.76 18.08 -6.64
C VAL A 558 -11.00 17.04 -7.46
N PRO A 559 -9.66 17.05 -7.47
CA PRO A 559 -8.87 15.95 -7.99
C PRO A 559 -9.11 14.69 -7.15
N PHE A 560 -9.17 13.53 -7.80
CA PHE A 560 -9.36 12.26 -7.11
C PHE A 560 -8.72 11.07 -7.83
N MET A 561 -8.44 10.03 -7.05
CA MET A 561 -8.03 8.71 -7.53
C MET A 561 -9.24 7.79 -7.45
N SER A 562 -9.42 6.92 -8.46
CA SER A 562 -10.51 5.96 -8.52
C SER A 562 -9.98 4.55 -8.75
N GLY A 563 -10.56 3.55 -8.09
CA GLY A 563 -10.22 2.14 -8.22
C GLY A 563 -11.46 1.29 -8.51
N TYR A 564 -11.24 0.18 -9.23
CA TYR A 564 -12.26 -0.81 -9.54
C TYR A 564 -12.90 -1.37 -8.25
N GLY A 565 -14.17 -1.71 -8.29
CA GLY A 565 -14.92 -2.23 -7.13
C GLY A 565 -15.48 -1.19 -6.17
N GLY A 566 -15.18 0.10 -6.33
CA GLY A 566 -15.69 1.17 -5.46
C GLY A 566 -14.62 1.73 -4.53
N ILE A 567 -13.55 2.29 -5.11
CA ILE A 567 -12.49 2.96 -4.34
C ILE A 567 -12.41 4.40 -4.80
N THR A 568 -12.38 5.34 -3.86
CA THR A 568 -12.17 6.76 -4.14
C THR A 568 -11.20 7.34 -3.13
N VAL A 569 -10.29 8.21 -3.59
CA VAL A 569 -9.49 9.11 -2.76
C VAL A 569 -9.65 10.52 -3.33
N ALA A 570 -10.51 11.32 -2.73
CA ALA A 570 -10.85 12.68 -3.15
C ALA A 570 -10.07 13.72 -2.34
N MET A 571 -9.36 14.61 -3.03
CA MET A 571 -8.45 15.60 -2.45
C MET A 571 -9.01 17.00 -2.71
N MET A 572 -9.55 17.64 -1.69
CA MET A 572 -10.36 18.85 -1.81
C MET A 572 -9.51 20.12 -1.69
N PRO A 573 -9.88 21.23 -2.36
CA PRO A 573 -9.11 22.49 -2.36
C PRO A 573 -8.95 23.17 -1.00
N ASN A 574 -9.78 22.81 0.00
CA ASN A 574 -9.67 23.33 1.36
C ASN A 574 -8.68 22.53 2.24
N GLY A 575 -7.89 21.64 1.64
CA GLY A 575 -6.92 20.77 2.32
C GLY A 575 -7.50 19.44 2.81
N ALA A 576 -8.83 19.29 2.80
CA ALA A 576 -9.47 18.04 3.19
C ALA A 576 -9.15 16.90 2.21
N THR A 577 -9.05 15.68 2.71
CA THR A 577 -9.03 14.47 1.88
C THR A 577 -10.06 13.49 2.43
N TYR A 578 -10.90 12.93 1.56
CA TYR A 578 -11.80 11.84 1.91
C TYR A 578 -11.45 10.62 1.08
N TYR A 579 -11.38 9.45 1.70
CA TYR A 579 -11.24 8.19 0.98
C TYR A 579 -12.18 7.13 1.50
N TYR A 580 -12.50 6.18 0.64
CA TYR A 580 -13.10 4.91 1.04
C TYR A 580 -12.67 3.78 0.10
N PHE A 581 -12.74 2.56 0.63
CA PHE A 581 -12.50 1.31 -0.07
C PHE A 581 -13.71 0.42 0.16
N SER A 582 -14.37 0.04 -0.93
CA SER A 582 -15.45 -0.94 -0.94
C SER A 582 -15.32 -1.90 -2.12
N ASP A 583 -16.22 -2.87 -2.17
CA ASP A 583 -16.20 -3.95 -3.15
C ASP A 583 -17.57 -4.23 -3.79
N ASN A 584 -18.40 -3.18 -3.94
CA ASN A 584 -19.74 -3.30 -4.51
C ASN A 584 -20.00 -2.32 -5.68
N ASN A 585 -18.93 -1.80 -6.28
CA ASN A 585 -18.97 -0.96 -7.49
C ASN A 585 -19.74 0.36 -7.29
N GLU A 586 -19.60 0.97 -6.10
CA GLU A 586 -20.30 2.21 -5.72
C GLU A 586 -19.31 3.38 -5.62
N PHE A 587 -19.63 4.49 -6.29
CA PHE A 587 -18.75 5.67 -6.46
C PHE A 587 -19.28 6.96 -5.81
N SER A 588 -20.03 6.85 -4.71
CA SER A 588 -20.70 7.98 -4.07
C SER A 588 -19.83 8.67 -3.01
N TRP A 589 -19.51 9.95 -3.23
CA TRP A 589 -18.74 10.76 -2.27
C TRP A 589 -19.10 12.25 -2.21
N ASN A 590 -20.15 12.69 -2.94
CA ASN A 590 -20.62 14.08 -2.93
C ASN A 590 -20.97 14.59 -1.53
N ALA A 591 -21.56 13.72 -0.70
CA ALA A 591 -21.96 14.08 0.65
C ALA A 591 -20.73 14.45 1.51
N ALA A 592 -19.61 13.73 1.36
CA ALA A 592 -18.37 14.05 2.05
C ALA A 592 -17.79 15.41 1.64
N VAL A 593 -17.94 15.81 0.36
CA VAL A 593 -17.54 17.16 -0.10
C VAL A 593 -18.38 18.23 0.57
N ALA A 594 -19.71 18.02 0.63
CA ALA A 594 -20.62 18.98 1.28
C ALA A 594 -20.31 19.13 2.77
N GLU A 595 -19.97 18.04 3.47
CA GLU A 595 -19.57 18.10 4.87
C GLU A 595 -18.19 18.74 5.06
N ALA A 596 -17.25 18.54 4.14
CA ALA A 596 -15.95 19.20 4.20
C ALA A 596 -16.04 20.72 3.96
N ASP A 597 -16.95 21.18 3.10
CA ASP A 597 -17.17 22.62 2.84
C ASP A 597 -17.69 23.37 4.09
N LYS A 598 -18.40 22.67 4.98
CA LYS A 598 -18.82 23.22 6.29
C LYS A 598 -17.65 23.45 7.24
N LEU A 599 -16.54 22.74 7.08
CA LEU A 599 -15.35 22.87 7.93
C LEU A 599 -14.46 24.04 7.48
N ALA A 600 -14.34 24.24 6.16
CA ALA A 600 -13.66 25.37 5.53
C ALA A 600 -14.14 25.54 4.09
N PRO A 601 -14.28 26.79 3.59
CA PRO A 601 -14.87 27.07 2.29
C PRO A 601 -14.08 26.47 1.11
N MET A 602 -14.78 26.09 0.05
CA MET A 602 -14.21 25.70 -1.24
C MET A 602 -14.55 26.70 -2.37
N PRO A 603 -13.56 27.22 -3.13
CA PRO A 603 -12.12 27.09 -2.90
C PRO A 603 -11.69 27.90 -1.67
N SER A 604 -10.75 27.37 -0.89
CA SER A 604 -10.17 28.14 0.22
C SER A 604 -9.26 29.23 -0.37
N ALA A 605 -9.31 30.45 0.19
CA ALA A 605 -8.28 31.43 -0.07
C ALA A 605 -6.96 30.81 0.41
N ALA A 606 -6.04 30.53 -0.54
CA ALA A 606 -4.82 29.77 -0.31
C ALA A 606 -4.28 30.01 1.10
N VAL A 607 -4.23 28.95 1.91
CA VAL A 607 -3.35 28.95 3.08
C VAL A 607 -1.96 29.02 2.47
N THR A 608 -1.46 30.25 2.32
CA THR A 608 -0.08 30.49 1.98
C THR A 608 0.75 29.71 2.98
N ALA A 609 1.53 28.77 2.46
CA ALA A 609 2.44 27.94 3.24
C ALA A 609 3.15 28.83 4.28
N ARG A 610 3.01 28.47 5.55
CA ARG A 610 3.92 28.93 6.60
C ARG A 610 5.15 28.05 6.62
#